data_AF-N6T2C6-F1
#
_entry.id   AF-N6T2C6-F1
#
_cell.length_a   1.000
_cell.length_b   1.000
_cell.length_c   1.000
_cell.angle_alpha   90.00
_cell.angle_beta   90.00
_cell.angle_gamma   90.00
#
_symmetry.space_group_name_H-M   'P 1'
#
loop_
_entity.id
_entity.type
_entity.pdbx_description
1 polymer ?
#
loop_
_entity_poly.entity_id
_entity_poly.type
_entity_poly.pdbx_seq_one_letter_code
_entity_poly.pdbx_strand_id
1 'polypeptide(L)'
;MTARVDKIVKTYKSLAQIPALLGAQIQSPNIVNGVWSQRNLETGSIAKFSRTLFINNLQTVESTLPVDVSKEILSRLSESQKLRAVLRESDSKQFLEVWQSNKLVRVVDLAALDVHGNVYADVEFSSFEFSPDETKLLYVAEAKVPKSEPFYKRKKPEEPKDGGDAPKPPTRGEEHLFEQDWGEQLVGKKKSVLVQYDISNDSVEILKGVPDNVCVAQPKYSPDGSYIVGVAYSVEPRKLGLIYCTNRPSTIFQLDFNGAYVELPLPNKSAKSPRFTPDGQRIVWLERATDGPHMACMTLAKTNAPLSKDSEAQAVVGLVKSKVEIANKRTFYGIYNTGFPKRPWASNNQLLINTNQKYTINSYIINIDSGDITELEFADGSQIVLDVKDDLVLALRRNFLVPDSLVIGKLAQIVSGNGAQWTELTPKIEVPELAGSTFRYLDLVASEGEVGDFNAIYLGPSAGDDQKVPLIVWPHGGPHSAFANYFILEAALFLSLGYAIVLVNYRGSIGSGNDSVEFLLGKIGTTDVRDCIQSVEVALKEYPWLNENKLALCGGSHGGFLVAHLSGQYPDKFKSVVARNPVIDVASMSIISDIPDW
;
A
#
# COMPACT_ATOMS: atom_id res chain seq x y z
N MET A 1 35.33 -11.04 -17.70
CA MET A 1 33.90 -11.15 -17.32
C MET A 1 33.75 -11.33 -15.81
N THR A 2 34.52 -12.22 -15.18
CA THR A 2 34.52 -12.50 -13.73
C THR A 2 34.65 -11.26 -12.85
N ALA A 3 35.68 -10.42 -13.05
CA ALA A 3 35.87 -9.19 -12.25
C ALA A 3 34.68 -8.19 -12.30
N ARG A 4 33.94 -8.15 -13.43
CA ARG A 4 32.76 -7.29 -13.57
C ARG A 4 31.57 -7.85 -12.79
N VAL A 5 31.38 -9.17 -12.85
CA VAL A 5 30.36 -9.87 -12.04
C VAL A 5 30.67 -9.73 -10.56
N ASP A 6 31.93 -9.90 -10.15
CA ASP A 6 32.34 -9.75 -8.75
C ASP A 6 32.06 -8.33 -8.22
N LYS A 7 32.32 -7.30 -9.03
CA LYS A 7 31.94 -5.92 -8.69
C LYS A 7 30.43 -5.79 -8.49
N ILE A 8 29.62 -6.29 -9.43
CA ILE A 8 28.15 -6.24 -9.34
C ILE A 8 27.66 -6.94 -8.07
N VAL A 9 28.15 -8.15 -7.80
CA VAL A 9 27.78 -8.93 -6.61
C VAL A 9 28.17 -8.18 -5.33
N LYS A 10 29.37 -7.62 -5.28
CA LYS A 10 29.84 -6.84 -4.12
C LYS A 10 28.96 -5.60 -3.89
N THR A 11 28.67 -4.83 -4.93
CA THR A 11 27.80 -3.65 -4.85
C THR A 11 26.38 -4.03 -4.43
N TYR A 12 25.80 -5.07 -5.02
CA TYR A 12 24.46 -5.53 -4.65
C TYR A 12 24.41 -6.01 -3.19
N LYS A 13 25.43 -6.75 -2.72
CA LYS A 13 25.55 -7.16 -1.30
C LYS A 13 25.65 -5.96 -0.36
N SER A 14 26.36 -4.89 -0.74
CA SER A 14 26.44 -3.64 0.01
C SER A 14 25.05 -2.98 0.12
N LEU A 15 24.39 -2.75 -1.03
CA LEU A 15 23.09 -2.11 -1.09
C LEU A 15 21.98 -2.92 -0.40
N ALA A 16 22.03 -4.25 -0.46
CA ALA A 16 21.07 -5.13 0.20
C ALA A 16 21.14 -5.08 1.74
N GLN A 17 22.21 -4.53 2.30
CA GLN A 17 22.32 -4.28 3.74
C GLN A 17 21.54 -3.04 4.20
N ILE A 18 21.06 -2.20 3.29
CA ILE A 18 20.25 -1.04 3.64
C ILE A 18 18.85 -1.54 4.04
N PRO A 19 18.41 -1.34 5.30
CA PRO A 19 17.08 -1.76 5.71
C PRO A 19 16.03 -0.82 5.14
N ALA A 20 14.88 -1.37 4.75
CA ALA A 20 13.69 -0.60 4.37
C ALA A 20 12.77 -0.44 5.58
N LEU A 21 12.30 0.77 5.85
CA LEU A 21 11.37 1.03 6.94
C LEU A 21 9.96 0.58 6.52
N LEU A 22 9.39 -0.38 7.25
CA LEU A 22 8.03 -0.87 6.99
C LEU A 22 6.96 -0.01 7.66
N GLY A 23 7.29 0.62 8.79
CA GLY A 23 6.40 1.50 9.52
C GLY A 23 6.95 1.84 10.90
N ALA A 24 6.34 2.80 11.56
CA ALA A 24 6.68 3.16 12.93
C ALA A 24 5.46 3.75 13.63
N GLN A 25 5.46 3.69 14.97
CA GLN A 25 4.36 4.13 15.81
C GLN A 25 4.88 4.85 17.06
N ILE A 26 4.20 5.94 17.42
CA ILE A 26 4.39 6.66 18.68
C ILE A 26 3.72 5.85 19.80
N GLN A 27 4.52 5.21 20.65
CA GLN A 27 4.00 4.51 21.81
C GLN A 27 3.58 5.54 22.87
N SER A 28 4.51 6.43 23.24
CA SER A 28 4.27 7.57 24.12
C SER A 28 5.01 8.80 23.57
N PRO A 29 4.82 10.01 24.13
CA PRO A 29 5.55 11.20 23.68
C PRO A 29 7.09 11.05 23.67
N ASN A 30 7.62 10.06 24.41
CA ASN A 30 9.05 9.82 24.58
C ASN A 30 9.50 8.47 24.00
N ILE A 31 8.61 7.70 23.36
CA ILE A 31 8.93 6.35 22.86
C ILE A 31 8.31 6.15 21.48
N VAL A 32 9.16 5.83 20.51
CA VAL A 32 8.76 5.44 19.15
C VAL A 32 9.24 4.02 18.87
N ASN A 33 8.36 3.17 18.34
CA ASN A 33 8.74 1.85 17.85
C ASN A 33 8.73 1.85 16.33
N GLY A 34 9.83 1.46 15.71
CA GLY A 34 9.91 1.23 14.27
C GLY A 34 10.01 -0.26 13.94
N VAL A 35 9.59 -0.62 12.73
CA VAL A 35 9.75 -1.93 12.13
C VAL A 35 10.43 -1.76 10.78
N TRP A 36 11.48 -2.54 10.55
CA TRP A 36 12.26 -2.55 9.33
C TRP A 36 12.25 -3.94 8.71
N SER A 37 12.61 -3.99 7.43
CA SER A 37 12.90 -5.21 6.72
C SER A 37 14.25 -5.13 6.04
N GLN A 38 14.90 -6.27 5.87
CA GLN A 38 16.18 -6.39 5.17
C GLN A 38 16.22 -7.71 4.43
N ARG A 39 16.80 -7.70 3.21
CA ARG A 39 16.97 -8.93 2.43
C ARG A 39 18.06 -9.78 3.08
N ASN A 40 17.74 -11.03 3.40
CA ASN A 40 18.73 -12.04 3.76
C ASN A 40 19.08 -12.83 2.51
N LEU A 41 20.25 -12.53 1.94
CA LEU A 41 20.69 -13.11 0.68
C LEU A 41 21.04 -14.60 0.78
N GLU A 42 21.42 -15.08 1.96
CA GLU A 42 21.82 -16.48 2.15
C GLU A 42 20.59 -17.40 2.30
N THR A 43 19.57 -16.94 3.02
CA THR A 43 18.32 -17.70 3.20
C THR A 43 17.31 -17.47 2.06
N GLY A 44 17.53 -16.46 1.22
CA GLY A 44 16.60 -16.04 0.18
C GLY A 44 15.30 -15.41 0.73
N SER A 45 15.28 -15.04 2.01
CA SER A 45 14.09 -14.50 2.69
C SER A 45 14.27 -13.02 3.06
N ILE A 46 13.20 -12.42 3.60
CA ILE A 46 13.24 -11.07 4.16
C ILE A 46 13.19 -11.20 5.69
N ALA A 47 14.23 -10.71 6.36
CA ALA A 47 14.22 -10.56 7.81
C ALA A 47 13.43 -9.31 8.16
N LYS A 48 12.54 -9.40 9.17
CA LYS A 48 11.88 -8.23 9.77
C LYS A 48 12.38 -8.05 11.18
N PHE A 49 12.66 -6.82 11.57
CA PHE A 49 13.10 -6.52 12.92
C PHE A 49 12.48 -5.22 13.43
N SER A 50 12.28 -5.14 14.74
CA SER A 50 11.84 -3.92 15.41
C SER A 50 12.98 -3.27 16.19
N ARG A 51 12.85 -1.96 16.40
CA ARG A 51 13.67 -1.19 17.34
C ARG A 51 12.82 -0.16 18.05
N THR A 52 13.13 0.08 19.31
CA THR A 52 12.53 1.14 20.12
C THR A 52 13.51 2.30 20.20
N LEU A 53 13.02 3.51 19.96
CA LEU A 53 13.74 4.78 20.10
C LEU A 53 13.20 5.50 21.34
N PHE A 54 14.09 5.84 22.26
CA PHE A 54 13.79 6.65 23.43
C PHE A 54 14.11 8.11 23.12
N ILE A 55 13.13 8.98 23.32
CA ILE A 55 13.12 10.35 22.84
C ILE A 55 12.93 11.29 24.03
N ASN A 56 13.69 12.38 24.06
CA ASN A 56 13.49 13.49 24.99
C ASN A 56 13.50 14.79 24.20
N ASN A 57 12.49 15.65 24.40
CA ASN A 57 12.32 16.89 23.62
C ASN A 57 12.43 16.67 22.10
N LEU A 58 11.78 15.61 21.59
CA LEU A 58 11.78 15.19 20.19
C LEU A 58 13.13 14.69 19.63
N GLN A 59 14.20 14.63 20.45
CA GLN A 59 15.50 14.09 20.04
C GLN A 59 15.70 12.67 20.57
N THR A 60 16.26 11.79 19.73
CA THR A 60 16.65 10.44 20.17
C THR A 60 17.79 10.53 21.18
N VAL A 61 17.56 9.98 22.36
CA VAL A 61 18.56 9.85 23.44
C VAL A 61 19.21 8.48 23.41
N GLU A 62 18.42 7.44 23.14
CA GLU A 62 18.89 6.05 23.13
C GLU A 62 18.02 5.21 22.17
N SER A 63 18.51 4.04 21.77
CA SER A 63 17.73 3.07 21.02
C SER A 63 18.09 1.64 21.40
N THR A 64 17.14 0.72 21.26
CA THR A 64 17.41 -0.70 21.45
C THR A 64 18.18 -1.29 20.28
N LEU A 65 18.85 -2.42 20.53
CA LEU A 65 19.29 -3.32 19.47
C LEU A 65 18.09 -3.85 18.67
N PRO A 66 18.28 -4.25 17.40
CA PRO A 66 17.26 -4.92 16.60
C PRO A 66 16.74 -6.19 17.26
N VAL A 67 15.42 -6.36 17.28
CA VAL A 67 14.74 -7.58 17.72
C VAL A 67 14.06 -8.23 16.52
N ASP A 68 14.36 -9.50 16.25
CA ASP A 68 13.70 -10.23 15.16
C ASP A 68 12.20 -10.36 15.41
N VAL A 69 11.41 -9.97 14.42
CA VAL A 69 9.95 -10.11 14.38
C VAL A 69 9.52 -10.74 13.05
N SER A 70 10.40 -11.52 12.41
CA SER A 70 10.18 -12.09 11.07
C SER A 70 8.95 -12.99 11.01
N LYS A 71 8.61 -13.65 12.12
CA LYS A 71 7.43 -14.52 12.28
C LYS A 71 6.17 -13.80 12.74
N GLU A 72 6.23 -12.49 13.03
CA GLU A 72 5.04 -11.71 13.38
C GLU A 72 4.32 -11.28 12.11
N ILE A 73 3.10 -11.79 11.92
CA ILE A 73 2.24 -11.48 10.78
C ILE A 73 1.53 -10.14 11.05
N LEU A 74 0.86 -10.04 12.19
CA LEU A 74 0.16 -8.84 12.66
C LEU A 74 0.50 -8.57 14.13
N SER A 75 0.51 -7.31 14.53
CA SER A 75 0.77 -6.90 15.92
C SER A 75 0.04 -5.60 16.24
N ARG A 76 -0.50 -5.51 17.46
CA ARG A 76 -1.23 -4.34 17.95
C ARG A 76 -0.96 -4.13 19.43
N LEU A 77 -0.59 -2.91 19.79
CA LEU A 77 -0.70 -2.44 21.18
C LEU A 77 -2.12 -1.98 21.42
N SER A 78 -2.64 -2.27 22.62
CA SER A 78 -3.89 -1.71 23.10
C SER A 78 -3.76 -0.20 23.36
N GLU A 79 -4.87 0.51 23.48
CA GLU A 79 -4.86 1.98 23.64
C GLU A 79 -4.17 2.39 24.95
N SER A 80 -4.43 1.65 26.02
CA SER A 80 -3.75 1.78 27.32
C SER A 80 -2.28 1.37 27.27
N GLN A 81 -1.85 0.70 26.20
CA GLN A 81 -0.53 0.10 26.00
C GLN A 81 -0.15 -0.96 27.04
N LYS A 82 -1.12 -1.47 27.80
CA LYS A 82 -0.88 -2.55 28.77
C LYS A 82 -0.90 -3.93 28.12
N LEU A 83 -1.59 -4.06 26.99
CA LEU A 83 -1.68 -5.30 26.23
C LEU A 83 -1.03 -5.17 24.86
N ARG A 84 -0.48 -6.28 24.38
CA ARG A 84 -0.02 -6.44 23.00
C ARG A 84 -0.58 -7.74 22.44
N ALA A 85 -1.36 -7.65 21.36
CA ALA A 85 -1.76 -8.81 20.59
C ALA A 85 -0.76 -9.05 19.47
N VAL A 86 -0.44 -10.31 19.18
CA VAL A 86 0.42 -10.72 18.07
C VAL A 86 -0.20 -11.92 17.38
N LEU A 87 -0.35 -11.84 16.06
CA LEU A 87 -0.60 -13.00 15.21
C LEU A 87 0.76 -13.50 14.70
N ARG A 88 1.14 -14.71 15.09
CA ARG A 88 2.44 -15.31 14.76
C ARG A 88 2.28 -16.51 13.83
N GLU A 89 3.18 -16.63 12.87
CA GLU A 89 3.29 -17.84 12.05
C GLU A 89 4.35 -18.78 12.62
N SER A 90 4.00 -20.06 12.77
CA SER A 90 4.96 -21.13 13.04
C SER A 90 4.51 -22.42 12.39
N ASP A 91 5.40 -23.10 11.68
CA ASP A 91 5.15 -24.39 11.01
C ASP A 91 3.88 -24.38 10.14
N SER A 92 3.68 -23.30 9.37
CA SER A 92 2.50 -23.05 8.53
C SER A 92 1.17 -22.96 9.30
N LYS A 93 1.21 -22.74 10.62
CA LYS A 93 0.06 -22.46 11.47
C LYS A 93 0.08 -21.02 11.99
N GLN A 94 -1.10 -20.52 12.32
CA GLN A 94 -1.28 -19.20 12.92
C GLN A 94 -1.63 -19.32 14.41
N PHE A 95 -0.86 -18.61 15.24
CA PHE A 95 -1.06 -18.52 16.68
C PHE A 95 -1.43 -17.10 17.06
N LEU A 96 -2.52 -16.95 17.82
CA LEU A 96 -2.88 -15.67 18.43
C LEU A 96 -2.29 -15.60 19.84
N GLU A 97 -1.44 -14.61 20.08
CA GLU A 97 -0.80 -14.34 21.37
C GLU A 97 -1.33 -13.03 21.96
N VAL A 98 -1.59 -13.02 23.27
CA VAL A 98 -1.84 -11.77 24.03
C VAL A 98 -0.82 -11.66 25.15
N TRP A 99 -0.04 -10.60 25.09
CA TRP A 99 1.00 -10.28 26.05
C TRP A 99 0.55 -9.15 26.98
N GLN A 100 0.93 -9.25 28.26
CA GLN A 100 0.73 -8.21 29.25
C GLN A 100 2.00 -8.08 30.11
N SER A 101 2.60 -6.89 30.13
CA SER A 101 3.87 -6.65 30.82
C SER A 101 4.94 -7.68 30.43
N ASN A 102 5.37 -8.55 31.35
CA ASN A 102 6.37 -9.60 31.13
C ASN A 102 5.77 -11.00 30.97
N LYS A 103 4.46 -11.11 30.67
CA LYS A 103 3.74 -12.38 30.61
C LYS A 103 3.09 -12.58 29.24
N LEU A 104 3.15 -13.82 28.77
CA LEU A 104 2.27 -14.32 27.72
C LEU A 104 0.98 -14.80 28.39
N VAL A 105 -0.08 -14.00 28.29
CA VAL A 105 -1.35 -14.21 29.03
C VAL A 105 -2.27 -15.17 28.28
N ARG A 106 -2.23 -15.15 26.95
CA ARG A 106 -2.98 -16.07 26.08
C ARG A 106 -2.11 -16.54 24.91
N VAL A 107 -2.32 -17.79 24.51
CA VAL A 107 -1.82 -18.37 23.26
C VAL A 107 -2.92 -19.28 22.73
N VAL A 108 -3.33 -19.06 21.49
CA VAL A 108 -4.39 -19.82 20.84
C VAL A 108 -3.86 -20.36 19.52
N ASP A 109 -3.83 -21.69 19.36
CA ASP A 109 -3.64 -22.35 18.06
C ASP A 109 -4.96 -22.25 17.28
N LEU A 110 -5.04 -21.29 16.35
CA LEU A 110 -6.26 -21.03 15.58
C LEU A 110 -6.65 -22.21 14.69
N ALA A 111 -5.67 -22.99 14.23
CA ALA A 111 -5.91 -24.19 13.43
C ALA A 111 -6.51 -25.33 14.29
N ALA A 112 -6.12 -25.41 15.56
CA ALA A 112 -6.68 -26.40 16.49
C ALA A 112 -8.13 -26.07 16.91
N LEU A 113 -8.47 -24.77 17.00
CA LEU A 113 -9.85 -24.35 17.25
C LEU A 113 -10.78 -24.67 16.08
N ASP A 114 -10.26 -24.65 14.85
CA ASP A 114 -10.98 -25.05 13.63
C ASP A 114 -12.32 -24.29 13.44
N VAL A 115 -12.37 -23.02 13.88
CA VAL A 115 -13.54 -22.13 13.80
C VAL A 115 -13.61 -21.43 12.43
N HIS A 116 -12.47 -20.97 11.92
CA HIS A 116 -12.31 -20.26 10.65
C HIS A 116 -11.00 -20.69 9.96
N GLY A 117 -10.80 -20.29 8.70
CA GLY A 117 -9.55 -20.51 7.97
C GLY A 117 -8.47 -19.49 8.34
N ASN A 118 -7.50 -19.24 7.46
CA ASN A 118 -6.40 -18.32 7.77
C ASN A 118 -6.89 -16.88 8.02
N VAL A 119 -6.32 -16.22 9.03
CA VAL A 119 -6.48 -14.79 9.30
C VAL A 119 -5.86 -13.99 8.15
N TYR A 120 -6.61 -13.00 7.66
CA TYR A 120 -6.18 -12.10 6.60
C TYR A 120 -5.28 -10.99 7.17
N ALA A 121 -4.10 -10.84 6.58
CA ALA A 121 -3.07 -9.89 7.02
C ALA A 121 -2.62 -8.88 5.94
N ASP A 122 -3.28 -8.89 4.78
CA ASP A 122 -3.05 -7.94 3.70
C ASP A 122 -3.72 -6.60 3.97
N VAL A 123 -3.32 -5.56 3.24
CA VAL A 123 -3.84 -4.20 3.41
C VAL A 123 -5.32 -4.07 3.02
N GLU A 124 -5.82 -4.90 2.10
CA GLU A 124 -7.16 -4.74 1.55
C GLU A 124 -8.24 -5.28 2.48
N PHE A 125 -8.00 -6.43 3.13
CA PHE A 125 -8.97 -7.02 4.05
C PHE A 125 -8.66 -6.84 5.53
N SER A 126 -7.39 -6.85 5.92
CA SER A 126 -7.03 -7.09 7.33
C SER A 126 -7.57 -6.03 8.28
N SER A 127 -7.81 -6.49 9.50
CA SER A 127 -7.88 -5.66 10.70
C SER A 127 -7.40 -6.50 11.88
N PHE A 128 -6.86 -5.82 12.89
CA PHE A 128 -6.31 -6.46 14.08
C PHE A 128 -6.33 -5.45 15.22
N GLU A 129 -7.45 -5.36 15.92
CA GLU A 129 -7.75 -4.27 16.86
C GLU A 129 -8.42 -4.74 18.14
N PHE A 130 -8.00 -4.15 19.26
CA PHE A 130 -8.67 -4.34 20.54
C PHE A 130 -10.02 -3.62 20.52
N SER A 131 -11.00 -4.17 21.23
CA SER A 131 -12.20 -3.43 21.62
C SER A 131 -11.80 -2.23 22.52
N PRO A 132 -12.62 -1.17 22.59
CA PRO A 132 -12.31 0.01 23.41
C PRO A 132 -12.09 -0.28 24.91
N ASP A 133 -12.75 -1.32 25.44
CA ASP A 133 -12.59 -1.82 26.80
C ASP A 133 -11.40 -2.80 26.96
N GLU A 134 -10.70 -3.10 25.87
CA GLU A 134 -9.54 -4.00 25.78
C GLU A 134 -9.81 -5.46 26.19
N THR A 135 -11.08 -5.90 26.20
CA THR A 135 -11.47 -7.27 26.58
C THR A 135 -11.52 -8.23 25.39
N LYS A 136 -11.64 -7.70 24.17
CA LYS A 136 -11.78 -8.47 22.93
C LYS A 136 -10.79 -8.03 21.87
N LEU A 137 -10.53 -8.91 20.91
CA LEU A 137 -9.72 -8.65 19.72
C LEU A 137 -10.52 -8.96 18.46
N LEU A 138 -10.63 -7.99 17.56
CA LEU A 138 -11.31 -8.11 16.27
C LEU A 138 -10.32 -8.33 15.14
N TYR A 139 -10.62 -9.30 14.28
CA TYR A 139 -9.86 -9.56 13.06
C TYR A 139 -10.74 -10.16 11.95
N VAL A 140 -10.16 -10.24 10.75
CA VAL A 140 -10.81 -10.81 9.55
C VAL A 140 -10.13 -12.12 9.19
N ALA A 141 -10.91 -13.15 8.88
CA ALA A 141 -10.38 -14.46 8.47
C ALA A 141 -11.16 -15.07 7.31
N GLU A 142 -10.59 -16.09 6.67
CA GLU A 142 -11.29 -16.92 5.68
C GLU A 142 -12.44 -17.68 6.35
N ALA A 143 -13.61 -17.68 5.71
CA ALA A 143 -14.74 -18.48 6.12
C ALA A 143 -14.42 -19.97 5.97
N LYS A 144 -14.82 -20.77 6.95
CA LYS A 144 -14.64 -22.22 6.83
C LYS A 144 -15.61 -22.78 5.80
N VAL A 145 -15.07 -23.45 4.78
CA VAL A 145 -15.89 -24.13 3.77
C VAL A 145 -16.38 -25.47 4.33
N PRO A 146 -17.67 -25.83 4.18
CA PRO A 146 -18.15 -27.16 4.51
C PRO A 146 -17.34 -28.24 3.80
N LYS A 147 -17.11 -29.38 4.47
CA LYS A 147 -16.43 -30.51 3.83
C LYS A 147 -17.30 -31.01 2.66
N SER A 148 -16.69 -31.17 1.50
CA SER A 148 -17.31 -31.80 0.33
C SER A 148 -16.54 -33.04 -0.10
N GLU A 149 -17.14 -33.86 -0.96
CA GLU A 149 -16.51 -35.07 -1.47
C GLU A 149 -16.90 -35.37 -2.91
N PRO A 150 -16.12 -36.17 -3.67
CA PRO A 150 -16.43 -36.45 -5.06
C PRO A 150 -17.51 -37.54 -5.14
N PHE A 151 -18.24 -37.59 -6.25
CA PHE A 151 -19.22 -38.67 -6.47
C PHE A 151 -18.62 -40.08 -6.39
N TYR A 152 -17.34 -40.24 -6.74
CA TYR A 152 -16.70 -41.55 -6.93
C TYR A 152 -15.76 -41.97 -5.80
N LYS A 153 -15.88 -41.37 -4.60
CA LYS A 153 -15.00 -41.70 -3.47
C LYS A 153 -15.12 -43.19 -3.10
N ARG A 154 -14.08 -43.97 -3.39
CA ARG A 154 -13.95 -45.36 -2.93
C ARG A 154 -13.30 -45.38 -1.54
N LYS A 155 -14.03 -44.99 -0.48
CA LYS A 155 -13.57 -45.09 0.91
C LYS A 155 -14.42 -46.09 1.69
N LYS A 156 -13.80 -46.85 2.62
CA LYS A 156 -14.52 -47.55 3.70
C LYS A 156 -15.18 -46.51 4.62
N PRO A 157 -16.40 -46.78 5.15
CA PRO A 157 -17.09 -45.84 6.03
C PRO A 157 -16.23 -45.50 7.25
N GLU A 158 -16.16 -44.22 7.60
CA GLU A 158 -15.49 -43.76 8.83
C GLU A 158 -16.36 -44.13 10.05
N GLU A 159 -15.77 -44.82 11.02
CA GLU A 159 -16.44 -45.12 12.29
C GLU A 159 -16.61 -43.83 13.11
N PRO A 160 -17.74 -43.65 13.82
CA PRO A 160 -17.94 -42.50 14.69
C PRO A 160 -16.82 -42.45 15.73
N LYS A 161 -16.22 -41.27 15.95
CA LYS A 161 -15.38 -41.06 17.13
C LYS A 161 -16.31 -41.01 18.35
N ASP A 162 -16.02 -41.85 19.33
CA ASP A 162 -16.78 -41.96 20.58
C ASP A 162 -17.03 -40.58 21.23
N GLY A 163 -18.30 -40.27 21.49
CA GLY A 163 -18.72 -39.21 22.43
C GLY A 163 -18.96 -37.80 21.89
N GLY A 164 -19.01 -37.56 20.57
CA GLY A 164 -19.36 -36.25 20.00
C GLY A 164 -20.51 -36.30 18.99
N ASP A 165 -21.16 -35.16 18.75
CA ASP A 165 -22.13 -35.00 17.65
C ASP A 165 -21.52 -35.51 16.34
N ALA A 166 -22.27 -36.35 15.62
CA ALA A 166 -21.82 -36.89 14.34
C ALA A 166 -21.50 -35.70 13.39
N PRO A 167 -20.31 -35.66 12.76
CA PRO A 167 -19.99 -34.60 11.82
C PRO A 167 -21.03 -34.58 10.71
N LYS A 168 -21.54 -33.38 10.35
CA LYS A 168 -22.43 -33.22 9.19
C LYS A 168 -21.81 -33.96 8.00
N PRO A 169 -22.57 -34.83 7.32
CA PRO A 169 -22.05 -35.58 6.19
C PRO A 169 -21.58 -34.59 5.11
N PRO A 170 -20.43 -34.84 4.47
CA PRO A 170 -19.90 -33.95 3.45
C PRO A 170 -20.85 -33.85 2.26
N THR A 171 -20.93 -32.68 1.63
CA THR A 171 -21.75 -32.53 0.43
C THR A 171 -21.10 -33.28 -0.74
N ARG A 172 -21.81 -34.26 -1.30
CA ARG A 172 -21.29 -35.13 -2.36
C ARG A 172 -21.45 -34.47 -3.73
N GLY A 173 -20.38 -34.51 -4.51
CA GLY A 173 -20.29 -33.96 -5.87
C GLY A 173 -19.63 -32.58 -5.96
N GLU A 174 -19.34 -31.93 -4.83
CA GLU A 174 -18.92 -30.52 -4.81
C GLU A 174 -17.40 -30.31 -4.63
N GLU A 175 -16.62 -31.38 -4.44
CA GLU A 175 -15.16 -31.29 -4.17
C GLU A 175 -14.37 -30.53 -5.24
N HIS A 176 -14.86 -30.52 -6.49
CA HIS A 176 -14.17 -29.90 -7.62
C HIS A 176 -14.95 -28.73 -8.22
N LEU A 177 -15.97 -28.21 -7.51
CA LEU A 177 -16.63 -26.99 -7.95
C LEU A 177 -15.65 -25.83 -7.84
N PHE A 178 -15.56 -25.06 -8.92
CA PHE A 178 -14.75 -23.86 -8.94
C PHE A 178 -15.37 -22.80 -8.03
N GLU A 179 -14.56 -22.29 -7.11
CA GLU A 179 -14.90 -21.16 -6.26
C GLU A 179 -13.96 -20.00 -6.59
N GLN A 180 -14.54 -18.86 -6.97
CA GLN A 180 -13.75 -17.66 -7.23
C GLN A 180 -13.08 -17.16 -5.95
N ASP A 181 -11.78 -16.87 -6.07
CA ASP A 181 -11.02 -16.06 -5.13
C ASP A 181 -10.79 -14.65 -5.72
N TRP A 182 -10.08 -13.79 -4.98
CA TRP A 182 -9.81 -12.42 -5.41
C TRP A 182 -8.60 -12.28 -6.35
N GLY A 183 -7.94 -13.37 -6.79
CA GLY A 183 -6.80 -13.29 -7.72
C GLY A 183 -5.62 -12.47 -7.20
N GLU A 184 -4.77 -11.97 -8.10
CA GLU A 184 -3.59 -11.13 -7.83
C GLU A 184 -2.68 -11.74 -6.74
N GLN A 185 -2.44 -11.02 -5.63
CA GLN A 185 -1.73 -11.53 -4.45
C GLN A 185 -2.71 -11.94 -3.33
N LEU A 186 -3.99 -12.13 -3.68
CA LEU A 186 -5.10 -12.50 -2.81
C LEU A 186 -5.65 -13.90 -3.14
N VAL A 187 -4.88 -14.70 -3.90
CA VAL A 187 -5.20 -16.10 -4.23
C VAL A 187 -5.54 -16.88 -2.97
N GLY A 188 -6.61 -17.68 -3.04
CA GLY A 188 -7.14 -18.46 -1.94
C GLY A 188 -8.07 -17.71 -0.99
N LYS A 189 -8.21 -16.38 -1.11
CA LYS A 189 -9.19 -15.60 -0.34
C LYS A 189 -10.53 -15.62 -1.04
N LYS A 190 -11.51 -16.29 -0.46
CA LYS A 190 -12.80 -16.52 -1.13
C LYS A 190 -13.92 -15.80 -0.40
N LYS A 191 -14.05 -16.00 0.90
CA LYS A 191 -15.10 -15.40 1.70
C LYS A 191 -14.52 -14.94 3.03
N SER A 192 -14.63 -13.66 3.33
CA SER A 192 -14.21 -13.14 4.63
C SER A 192 -15.32 -13.23 5.67
N VAL A 193 -14.91 -13.45 6.92
CA VAL A 193 -15.74 -13.36 8.13
C VAL A 193 -15.11 -12.43 9.15
N LEU A 194 -15.94 -11.78 9.96
CA LEU A 194 -15.51 -11.00 11.11
C LEU A 194 -15.43 -11.91 12.33
N VAL A 195 -14.32 -11.86 13.05
CA VAL A 195 -14.06 -12.74 14.18
C VAL A 195 -13.70 -11.90 15.40
N GLN A 196 -14.33 -12.21 16.54
CA GLN A 196 -13.95 -11.70 17.85
C GLN A 196 -13.31 -12.81 18.66
N TYR A 197 -12.12 -12.52 19.21
CA TYR A 197 -11.54 -13.31 20.29
C TYR A 197 -11.78 -12.60 21.62
N ASP A 198 -12.49 -13.26 22.53
CA ASP A 198 -12.69 -12.82 23.92
C ASP A 198 -11.50 -13.26 24.76
N ILE A 199 -10.72 -12.29 25.24
CA ILE A 199 -9.48 -12.52 25.97
C ILE A 199 -9.79 -13.07 27.37
N SER A 200 -10.89 -12.61 27.97
CA SER A 200 -11.30 -13.00 29.33
C SER A 200 -11.81 -14.44 29.36
N ASN A 201 -12.67 -14.80 28.42
CA ASN A 201 -13.33 -16.10 28.34
C ASN A 201 -12.55 -17.13 27.49
N ASP A 202 -11.47 -16.71 26.85
CA ASP A 202 -10.63 -17.54 25.96
C ASP A 202 -11.46 -18.26 24.88
N SER A 203 -12.28 -17.47 24.18
CA SER A 203 -13.23 -17.99 23.19
C SER A 203 -13.18 -17.19 21.90
N VAL A 204 -13.40 -17.88 20.77
CA VAL A 204 -13.43 -17.29 19.43
C VAL A 204 -14.85 -17.40 18.88
N GLU A 205 -15.40 -16.28 18.42
CA GLU A 205 -16.74 -16.20 17.82
C GLU A 205 -16.68 -15.52 16.46
N ILE A 206 -17.40 -16.09 15.49
CA ILE A 206 -17.69 -15.42 14.21
C ILE A 206 -18.94 -14.57 14.38
N LEU A 207 -18.83 -13.28 14.06
CA LEU A 207 -19.96 -12.35 14.14
C LEU A 207 -21.02 -12.68 13.09
N LYS A 208 -22.28 -12.71 13.54
CA LYS A 208 -23.45 -13.01 12.71
C LYS A 208 -23.97 -11.74 12.02
N GLY A 209 -24.83 -11.90 11.02
CA GLY A 209 -25.53 -10.80 10.36
C GLY A 209 -24.88 -10.28 9.08
N VAL A 210 -23.62 -10.63 8.80
CA VAL A 210 -22.96 -10.29 7.53
C VAL A 210 -23.62 -11.05 6.37
N PRO A 211 -24.05 -10.38 5.29
CA PRO A 211 -24.67 -11.03 4.14
C PRO A 211 -23.73 -11.96 3.35
N ASP A 212 -24.31 -12.94 2.66
CA ASP A 212 -23.55 -13.92 1.85
C ASP A 212 -22.97 -13.33 0.56
N ASN A 213 -23.54 -12.24 0.04
CA ASN A 213 -23.14 -11.59 -1.20
C ASN A 213 -22.01 -10.55 -1.05
N VAL A 214 -21.40 -10.42 0.14
CA VAL A 214 -20.31 -9.46 0.37
C VAL A 214 -19.08 -10.11 1.03
N CYS A 215 -17.89 -9.59 0.75
CA CYS A 215 -16.71 -9.84 1.57
C CYS A 215 -16.42 -8.59 2.42
N VAL A 216 -16.51 -8.73 3.73
CA VAL A 216 -16.20 -7.67 4.70
C VAL A 216 -14.70 -7.52 4.93
N ALA A 217 -14.27 -6.29 5.14
CA ALA A 217 -12.86 -5.89 5.18
C ALA A 217 -12.66 -4.67 6.07
N GLN A 218 -11.42 -4.49 6.55
CA GLN A 218 -10.98 -3.30 7.29
C GLN A 218 -11.90 -2.87 8.46
N PRO A 219 -12.48 -3.79 9.25
CA PRO A 219 -13.42 -3.42 10.31
C PRO A 219 -12.74 -2.61 11.42
N LYS A 220 -13.46 -1.66 11.98
CA LYS A 220 -13.08 -0.78 13.10
C LYS A 220 -14.20 -0.74 14.12
N TYR A 221 -13.86 -0.85 15.41
CA TYR A 221 -14.84 -0.59 16.47
C TYR A 221 -15.29 0.86 16.44
N SER A 222 -16.57 1.10 16.76
CA SER A 222 -17.03 2.41 17.19
C SER A 222 -16.30 2.82 18.46
N PRO A 223 -16.11 4.13 18.73
CA PRO A 223 -15.35 4.57 19.91
C PRO A 223 -15.93 4.11 21.25
N ASP A 224 -17.23 3.91 21.33
CA ASP A 224 -17.94 3.37 22.51
C ASP A 224 -17.97 1.82 22.54
N GLY A 225 -17.52 1.16 21.46
CA GLY A 225 -17.48 -0.29 21.34
C GLY A 225 -18.83 -0.95 21.15
N SER A 226 -19.88 -0.20 20.78
CA SER A 226 -21.24 -0.74 20.60
C SER A 226 -21.49 -1.36 19.21
N TYR A 227 -20.70 -1.01 18.19
CA TYR A 227 -20.78 -1.59 16.85
C TYR A 227 -19.43 -1.54 16.12
N ILE A 228 -19.41 -2.08 14.90
CA ILE A 228 -18.25 -2.09 13.99
C ILE A 228 -18.64 -1.39 12.69
N VAL A 229 -17.70 -0.66 12.10
CA VAL A 229 -17.77 -0.14 10.72
C VAL A 229 -16.64 -0.72 9.89
N GLY A 230 -16.90 -1.06 8.63
CA GLY A 230 -15.88 -1.58 7.72
C GLY A 230 -16.26 -1.39 6.26
N VAL A 231 -15.53 -2.07 5.37
CA VAL A 231 -15.79 -2.10 3.92
C VAL A 231 -16.49 -3.41 3.58
N ALA A 232 -17.52 -3.36 2.74
CA ALA A 232 -18.18 -4.52 2.19
C ALA A 232 -17.96 -4.53 0.68
N TYR A 233 -17.16 -5.47 0.18
CA TYR A 233 -16.93 -5.67 -1.25
C TYR A 233 -18.01 -6.58 -1.84
N SER A 234 -18.63 -6.16 -2.95
CA SER A 234 -19.53 -7.05 -3.70
C SER A 234 -18.76 -8.25 -4.22
N VAL A 235 -19.35 -9.44 -4.09
CA VAL A 235 -18.78 -10.67 -4.67
C VAL A 235 -19.27 -10.97 -6.08
N GLU A 236 -20.35 -10.30 -6.50
CA GLU A 236 -20.96 -10.46 -7.82
C GLU A 236 -20.70 -9.21 -8.69
N PRO A 237 -20.64 -9.35 -10.03
CA PRO A 237 -20.72 -10.62 -10.77
C PRO A 237 -19.42 -11.44 -10.72
N ARG A 238 -18.30 -10.86 -10.26
CA ARG A 238 -16.99 -11.53 -10.16
C ARG A 238 -16.12 -10.93 -9.06
N LYS A 239 -15.29 -11.76 -8.43
CA LYS A 239 -14.19 -11.35 -7.54
C LYS A 239 -12.91 -11.28 -8.37
N LEU A 240 -12.46 -10.09 -8.75
CA LEU A 240 -11.29 -9.93 -9.63
C LEU A 240 -10.34 -8.85 -9.11
N GLY A 241 -9.44 -9.19 -8.21
CA GLY A 241 -8.40 -8.26 -7.76
C GLY A 241 -8.90 -7.12 -6.87
N LEU A 242 -8.04 -6.65 -5.97
CA LEU A 242 -8.25 -5.46 -5.12
C LEU A 242 -6.97 -4.64 -4.95
N ILE A 243 -5.81 -5.20 -5.30
CA ILE A 243 -4.49 -4.60 -5.17
C ILE A 243 -4.18 -3.74 -6.41
N TYR A 244 -4.41 -4.29 -7.60
CA TYR A 244 -4.20 -3.59 -8.87
C TYR A 244 -5.53 -3.16 -9.49
N CYS A 245 -6.63 -3.86 -9.18
CA CYS A 245 -8.02 -3.50 -9.52
C CYS A 245 -8.72 -2.74 -8.39
N THR A 246 -8.26 -1.54 -8.03
CA THR A 246 -8.75 -0.89 -6.79
C THR A 246 -10.16 -0.27 -6.88
N ASN A 247 -10.84 -0.34 -8.02
CA ASN A 247 -12.19 0.22 -8.25
C ASN A 247 -13.32 -0.83 -8.18
N ARG A 248 -13.14 -1.94 -7.44
CA ARG A 248 -14.23 -2.92 -7.27
C ARG A 248 -15.42 -2.37 -6.49
N PRO A 249 -16.66 -2.72 -6.87
CA PRO A 249 -17.85 -2.27 -6.16
C PRO A 249 -17.78 -2.59 -4.67
N SER A 250 -17.88 -1.56 -3.85
CA SER A 250 -17.85 -1.70 -2.41
C SER A 250 -18.55 -0.55 -1.72
N THR A 251 -19.01 -0.81 -0.50
CA THR A 251 -19.64 0.19 0.35
C THR A 251 -19.09 0.16 1.77
N ILE A 252 -19.48 1.16 2.56
CA ILE A 252 -19.25 1.18 4.01
C ILE A 252 -20.41 0.49 4.71
N PHE A 253 -20.12 -0.45 5.60
CA PHE A 253 -21.12 -1.14 6.41
C PHE A 253 -20.98 -0.80 7.89
N GLN A 254 -22.07 -1.01 8.63
CA GLN A 254 -22.13 -1.07 10.08
C GLN A 254 -22.70 -2.43 10.50
N LEU A 255 -22.14 -3.01 11.56
CA LEU A 255 -22.62 -4.24 12.18
C LEU A 255 -22.61 -4.10 13.70
N ASP A 256 -23.74 -4.34 14.36
CA ASP A 256 -23.79 -4.47 15.82
C ASP A 256 -23.55 -5.92 16.29
N PHE A 257 -23.37 -6.12 17.59
CA PHE A 257 -23.12 -7.44 18.17
C PHE A 257 -24.38 -8.32 18.33
N ASN A 258 -25.55 -7.83 17.95
CA ASN A 258 -26.78 -8.61 17.85
C ASN A 258 -27.03 -9.13 16.41
N GLY A 259 -26.18 -8.74 15.45
CA GLY A 259 -26.28 -9.14 14.05
C GLY A 259 -27.08 -8.17 13.18
N ALA A 260 -27.37 -6.96 13.65
CA ALA A 260 -28.00 -5.92 12.83
C ALA A 260 -26.97 -5.29 11.89
N TYR A 261 -27.18 -5.52 10.59
CA TYR A 261 -26.28 -5.08 9.51
C TYR A 261 -26.91 -3.98 8.67
N VAL A 262 -26.17 -2.91 8.42
CA VAL A 262 -26.59 -1.74 7.63
C VAL A 262 -25.49 -1.36 6.66
N GLU A 263 -25.83 -1.13 5.39
CA GLU A 263 -24.91 -0.60 4.38
C GLU A 263 -25.26 0.84 4.04
N LEU A 264 -24.24 1.65 3.75
CA LEU A 264 -24.40 2.96 3.14
C LEU A 264 -24.76 2.77 1.65
N PRO A 265 -25.77 3.46 1.10
CA PRO A 265 -26.13 3.33 -0.31
C PRO A 265 -25.11 4.09 -1.19
N LEU A 266 -24.10 3.38 -1.71
CA LEU A 266 -23.05 3.92 -2.58
C LEU A 266 -23.08 3.28 -4.00
N PRO A 267 -24.09 3.57 -4.83
CA PRO A 267 -24.19 2.96 -6.16
C PRO A 267 -23.04 3.37 -7.07
N ASN A 268 -22.46 2.41 -7.80
CA ASN A 268 -21.33 2.61 -8.72
C ASN A 268 -20.08 3.22 -8.07
N LYS A 269 -19.87 2.94 -6.78
CA LYS A 269 -18.69 3.39 -6.04
C LYS A 269 -17.85 2.21 -5.54
N SER A 270 -16.55 2.46 -5.49
CA SER A 270 -15.58 1.69 -4.72
C SER A 270 -15.19 2.55 -3.53
N ALA A 271 -15.56 2.12 -2.33
CA ALA A 271 -15.23 2.74 -1.06
C ALA A 271 -14.17 1.93 -0.30
N LYS A 272 -13.24 2.61 0.38
CA LYS A 272 -12.25 1.95 1.23
C LYS A 272 -11.74 2.81 2.39
N SER A 273 -11.11 2.14 3.35
CA SER A 273 -10.44 2.75 4.51
C SER A 273 -11.32 3.64 5.40
N PRO A 274 -12.51 3.18 5.86
CA PRO A 274 -13.32 3.97 6.78
C PRO A 274 -12.58 4.27 8.09
N ARG A 275 -12.76 5.49 8.61
CA ARG A 275 -12.26 5.94 9.91
C ARG A 275 -13.32 6.76 10.62
N PHE A 276 -13.55 6.49 11.90
CA PHE A 276 -14.31 7.40 12.75
C PHE A 276 -13.54 8.70 12.95
N THR A 277 -14.25 9.81 13.04
CA THR A 277 -13.71 11.05 13.59
C THR A 277 -13.34 10.88 15.06
N PRO A 278 -12.42 11.70 15.62
CA PRO A 278 -12.00 11.57 17.02
C PRO A 278 -13.14 11.63 18.03
N ASP A 279 -14.21 12.38 17.73
CA ASP A 279 -15.42 12.49 18.54
C ASP A 279 -16.42 11.33 18.35
N GLY A 280 -16.17 10.43 17.39
CA GLY A 280 -17.04 9.31 17.04
C GLY A 280 -18.33 9.66 16.32
N GLN A 281 -18.57 10.93 16.00
CA GLN A 281 -19.87 11.38 15.45
C GLN A 281 -19.99 11.17 13.94
N ARG A 282 -18.86 10.96 13.24
CA ARG A 282 -18.82 10.83 11.78
C ARG A 282 -17.84 9.73 11.35
N ILE A 283 -18.05 9.24 10.14
CA ILE A 283 -17.15 8.32 9.46
C ILE A 283 -16.63 9.02 8.21
N VAL A 284 -15.33 8.92 7.93
CA VAL A 284 -14.68 9.36 6.69
C VAL A 284 -14.11 8.18 5.93
N TRP A 285 -14.12 8.21 4.61
CA TRP A 285 -13.55 7.16 3.75
C TRP A 285 -13.09 7.74 2.42
N LEU A 286 -12.39 6.92 1.65
CA LEU A 286 -11.95 7.23 0.29
C LEU A 286 -12.86 6.51 -0.68
N GLU A 287 -13.30 7.19 -1.73
CA GLU A 287 -14.12 6.58 -2.78
C GLU A 287 -13.75 7.02 -4.20
N ARG A 288 -14.12 6.19 -5.17
CA ARG A 288 -14.04 6.45 -6.61
C ARG A 288 -15.19 5.78 -7.35
N ALA A 289 -15.34 6.08 -8.63
CA ALA A 289 -16.26 5.35 -9.49
C ALA A 289 -15.77 3.90 -9.71
N THR A 290 -16.69 2.95 -9.91
CA THR A 290 -16.34 1.54 -10.15
C THR A 290 -15.89 1.24 -11.57
N ASP A 291 -16.19 2.15 -12.50
CA ASP A 291 -15.78 2.09 -13.89
C ASP A 291 -14.48 2.88 -14.12
N GLY A 292 -13.92 2.72 -15.32
CA GLY A 292 -12.72 3.44 -15.73
C GLY A 292 -11.42 2.91 -15.11
N PRO A 293 -10.38 3.76 -15.02
CA PRO A 293 -9.05 3.36 -14.59
C PRO A 293 -9.02 2.85 -13.14
N HIS A 294 -8.42 1.68 -12.90
CA HIS A 294 -8.38 1.09 -11.56
C HIS A 294 -7.79 2.05 -10.50
N MET A 295 -6.67 2.73 -10.81
CA MET A 295 -6.00 3.66 -9.89
C MET A 295 -6.38 5.15 -10.10
N ALA A 296 -7.60 5.42 -10.59
CA ALA A 296 -8.14 6.77 -10.74
C ALA A 296 -8.07 7.61 -9.45
N CYS A 297 -8.18 8.94 -9.61
CA CYS A 297 -8.20 9.85 -8.47
C CYS A 297 -9.44 9.59 -7.60
N MET A 298 -9.27 9.71 -6.28
CA MET A 298 -10.32 9.50 -5.28
C MET A 298 -10.91 10.80 -4.76
N THR A 299 -12.13 10.67 -4.26
CA THR A 299 -12.85 11.62 -3.42
C THR A 299 -12.67 11.21 -1.96
N LEU A 300 -12.44 12.18 -1.07
CA LEU A 300 -12.60 11.99 0.38
C LEU A 300 -14.05 12.30 0.73
N ALA A 301 -14.77 11.35 1.31
CA ALA A 301 -16.17 11.50 1.68
C ALA A 301 -16.38 11.29 3.19
N LYS A 302 -17.51 11.77 3.70
CA LYS A 302 -17.93 11.62 5.09
C LYS A 302 -19.44 11.41 5.23
N THR A 303 -19.87 10.86 6.36
CA THR A 303 -21.28 10.77 6.79
C THR A 303 -21.37 10.75 8.31
N ASN A 304 -22.58 10.92 8.85
CA ASN A 304 -22.84 10.82 10.29
C ASN A 304 -22.81 9.36 10.75
N ALA A 305 -22.40 9.15 11.99
CA ALA A 305 -22.41 7.86 12.68
C ALA A 305 -23.35 7.92 13.90
N PRO A 306 -24.08 6.84 14.24
CA PRO A 306 -24.14 5.55 13.55
C PRO A 306 -24.83 5.63 12.18
N LEU A 307 -24.58 4.65 11.32
CA LEU A 307 -25.24 4.53 10.02
C LEU A 307 -26.72 4.16 10.16
N SER A 308 -27.54 4.68 9.26
CA SER A 308 -28.91 4.26 9.01
C SER A 308 -29.11 4.02 7.51
N LYS A 309 -30.27 3.48 7.12
CA LYS A 309 -30.62 3.31 5.70
C LYS A 309 -30.77 4.64 4.96
N ASP A 310 -30.97 5.72 5.70
CA ASP A 310 -31.13 7.09 5.18
C ASP A 310 -29.82 7.88 5.26
N SER A 311 -28.71 7.26 5.67
CA SER A 311 -27.39 7.91 5.69
C SER A 311 -26.96 8.27 4.27
N GLU A 312 -26.49 9.51 4.09
CA GLU A 312 -25.99 10.02 2.81
C GLU A 312 -24.51 10.36 2.89
N ALA A 313 -23.82 10.18 1.76
CA ALA A 313 -22.41 10.54 1.62
C ALA A 313 -22.24 12.02 1.23
N GLN A 314 -21.34 12.71 1.92
CA GLN A 314 -20.94 14.08 1.62
C GLN A 314 -19.46 14.12 1.23
N ALA A 315 -19.14 14.71 0.08
CA ALA A 315 -17.76 14.96 -0.31
C ALA A 315 -17.10 16.02 0.58
N VAL A 316 -15.90 15.72 1.08
CA VAL A 316 -15.00 16.64 1.78
C VAL A 316 -13.98 17.21 0.79
N VAL A 317 -13.35 16.32 0.00
CA VAL A 317 -12.46 16.69 -1.11
C VAL A 317 -12.95 15.96 -2.35
N GLY A 318 -13.42 16.73 -3.34
CA GLY A 318 -13.90 16.20 -4.61
C GLY A 318 -12.79 15.72 -5.54
N LEU A 319 -13.21 15.14 -6.67
CA LEU A 319 -12.32 14.71 -7.74
C LEU A 319 -11.53 15.89 -8.32
N VAL A 320 -10.20 15.77 -8.39
CA VAL A 320 -9.31 16.76 -9.02
C VAL A 320 -8.99 16.30 -10.44
N LYS A 321 -9.54 17.02 -11.43
CA LYS A 321 -9.36 16.73 -12.86
C LYS A 321 -7.93 16.95 -13.34
N SER A 322 -7.36 18.11 -13.05
CA SER A 322 -5.98 18.44 -13.43
C SER A 322 -5.17 18.84 -12.20
N LYS A 323 -5.42 20.03 -11.66
CA LYS A 323 -4.79 20.54 -10.44
C LYS A 323 -5.62 21.64 -9.80
N VAL A 324 -5.47 21.83 -8.50
CA VAL A 324 -6.06 22.94 -7.73
C VAL A 324 -5.01 23.62 -6.86
N GLU A 325 -5.22 24.89 -6.53
CA GLU A 325 -4.44 25.59 -5.52
C GLU A 325 -5.03 25.31 -4.13
N ILE A 326 -4.19 24.91 -3.17
CA ILE A 326 -4.61 24.60 -1.79
C ILE A 326 -4.27 25.73 -0.81
N ALA A 327 -4.65 25.59 0.47
CA ALA A 327 -4.66 26.69 1.44
C ALA A 327 -3.28 27.38 1.60
N ASN A 328 -2.19 26.61 1.55
CA ASN A 328 -0.82 27.13 1.61
C ASN A 328 -0.21 27.45 0.24
N LYS A 329 -1.05 27.74 -0.78
CA LYS A 329 -0.65 28.19 -2.13
C LYS A 329 0.20 27.18 -2.92
N ARG A 330 0.12 25.91 -2.55
CA ARG A 330 0.73 24.81 -3.30
C ARG A 330 -0.26 24.24 -4.32
N THR A 331 0.28 23.50 -5.29
CA THR A 331 -0.51 22.79 -6.29
C THR A 331 -0.83 21.39 -5.79
N PHE A 332 -2.08 20.97 -5.96
CA PHE A 332 -2.56 19.65 -5.59
C PHE A 332 -3.22 18.96 -6.77
N TYR A 333 -2.80 17.73 -7.09
CA TYR A 333 -3.24 16.96 -8.25
C TYR A 333 -4.30 15.91 -7.94
N GLY A 334 -4.80 15.87 -6.69
CA GLY A 334 -5.80 14.91 -6.23
C GLY A 334 -5.26 13.82 -5.30
N ILE A 335 -6.16 12.94 -4.88
CA ILE A 335 -5.90 11.85 -3.93
C ILE A 335 -5.76 10.54 -4.70
N TYR A 336 -4.58 9.92 -4.65
CA TYR A 336 -4.28 8.61 -5.27
C TYR A 336 -3.83 7.58 -4.23
N ASN A 337 -4.03 7.87 -2.94
CA ASN A 337 -3.58 7.01 -1.86
C ASN A 337 -4.29 5.65 -1.88
N THR A 338 -3.79 4.68 -1.13
CA THR A 338 -4.47 3.38 -0.98
C THR A 338 -5.06 3.19 0.41
N GLY A 339 -4.99 4.23 1.26
CA GLY A 339 -5.56 4.24 2.60
C GLY A 339 -4.95 5.32 3.49
N PHE A 340 -5.41 5.37 4.74
CA PHE A 340 -4.92 6.30 5.75
C PHE A 340 -3.81 5.69 6.61
N PRO A 341 -2.93 6.52 7.19
CA PRO A 341 -2.12 6.12 8.34
C PRO A 341 -2.96 5.40 9.40
N LYS A 342 -2.31 4.54 10.19
CA LYS A 342 -3.02 3.74 11.21
C LYS A 342 -3.79 4.61 12.19
N ARG A 343 -3.17 5.70 12.64
CA ARG A 343 -3.81 6.82 13.35
C ARG A 343 -3.60 8.09 12.54
N PRO A 344 -4.61 8.55 11.80
CA PRO A 344 -4.44 9.67 10.89
C PRO A 344 -4.92 11.00 11.47
N TRP A 345 -5.40 11.03 12.72
CA TRP A 345 -6.06 12.21 13.28
C TRP A 345 -5.14 13.04 14.15
N ALA A 346 -5.14 14.33 13.86
CA ALA A 346 -4.72 15.39 14.78
C ALA A 346 -5.95 16.10 15.37
N SER A 347 -5.70 17.02 16.30
CA SER A 347 -6.71 17.89 16.90
C SER A 347 -7.51 18.67 15.84
N ASN A 348 -8.68 19.19 16.21
CA ASN A 348 -9.53 20.02 15.34
C ASN A 348 -9.97 19.33 14.04
N ASN A 349 -10.24 18.02 14.10
CA ASN A 349 -10.71 17.24 12.95
C ASN A 349 -9.76 17.32 11.74
N GLN A 350 -8.46 17.38 12.00
CA GLN A 350 -7.42 17.42 10.98
C GLN A 350 -7.00 16.00 10.62
N LEU A 351 -7.35 15.57 9.41
CA LEU A 351 -6.99 14.27 8.85
C LEU A 351 -5.67 14.35 8.08
N LEU A 352 -4.70 13.51 8.44
CA LEU A 352 -3.42 13.41 7.74
C LEU A 352 -3.46 12.28 6.71
N ILE A 353 -3.07 12.61 5.47
CA ILE A 353 -3.02 11.68 4.34
C ILE A 353 -1.68 11.75 3.61
N ASN A 354 -1.36 10.70 2.85
CA ASN A 354 -0.19 10.65 1.96
C ASN A 354 -0.66 10.35 0.55
N THR A 355 -0.22 11.08 -0.48
CA THR A 355 -0.67 10.85 -1.86
C THR A 355 0.42 11.17 -2.88
N ASN A 356 0.43 10.45 -4.01
CA ASN A 356 1.33 10.73 -5.14
C ASN A 356 1.03 12.11 -5.74
N GLN A 357 2.07 12.88 -6.01
CA GLN A 357 2.03 14.20 -6.64
C GLN A 357 3.19 14.28 -7.63
N LYS A 358 2.89 14.05 -8.91
CA LYS A 358 3.85 13.86 -10.00
C LYS A 358 4.96 12.86 -9.62
N TYR A 359 6.14 13.39 -9.29
CA TYR A 359 7.37 12.67 -9.01
C TYR A 359 7.65 12.51 -7.50
N THR A 360 6.73 12.87 -6.59
CA THR A 360 6.87 12.64 -5.14
C THR A 360 5.64 11.99 -4.54
N ILE A 361 5.77 11.50 -3.30
CA ILE A 361 4.65 11.25 -2.40
C ILE A 361 4.72 12.30 -1.30
N ASN A 362 3.67 13.11 -1.22
CA ASN A 362 3.58 14.21 -0.25
C ASN A 362 2.54 13.89 0.81
N SER A 363 2.72 14.48 1.99
CA SER A 363 1.78 14.38 3.09
C SER A 363 0.94 15.65 3.20
N TYR A 364 -0.34 15.52 3.54
CA TYR A 364 -1.29 16.64 3.62
C TYR A 364 -2.10 16.56 4.90
N ILE A 365 -2.53 17.72 5.39
CA ILE A 365 -3.60 17.87 6.36
C ILE A 365 -4.85 18.29 5.62
N ILE A 366 -5.97 17.63 5.92
CA ILE A 366 -7.30 18.01 5.46
C ILE A 366 -8.15 18.30 6.69
N ASN A 367 -8.65 19.53 6.80
CA ASN A 367 -9.70 19.82 7.78
C ASN A 367 -11.02 19.29 7.23
N ILE A 368 -11.62 18.29 7.87
CA ILE A 368 -12.82 17.65 7.32
C ILE A 368 -14.09 18.49 7.46
N ASP A 369 -14.06 19.58 8.23
CA ASP A 369 -15.18 20.51 8.39
C ASP A 369 -15.19 21.58 7.29
N SER A 370 -14.04 22.21 7.01
CA SER A 370 -13.92 23.24 5.97
C SER A 370 -13.58 22.69 4.59
N GLY A 371 -12.97 21.51 4.50
CA GLY A 371 -12.39 20.97 3.27
C GLY A 371 -11.01 21.55 2.93
N ASP A 372 -10.43 22.39 3.79
CA ASP A 372 -9.12 22.99 3.54
C ASP A 372 -8.01 21.95 3.52
N ILE A 373 -7.17 22.04 2.51
CA ILE A 373 -6.01 21.16 2.29
C ILE A 373 -4.74 21.97 2.54
N THR A 374 -3.81 21.43 3.31
CA THR A 374 -2.48 22.03 3.56
C THR A 374 -1.40 20.98 3.39
N GLU A 375 -0.42 21.23 2.53
CA GLU A 375 0.73 20.34 2.35
C GLU A 375 1.73 20.43 3.52
N LEU A 376 2.23 19.29 3.97
CA LEU A 376 3.36 19.19 4.90
C LEU A 376 4.67 19.21 4.11
N GLU A 377 5.24 20.39 3.94
CA GLU A 377 6.37 20.62 3.03
C GLU A 377 7.62 19.77 3.35
N PHE A 378 8.14 19.14 2.29
CA PHE A 378 9.45 18.49 2.26
C PHE A 378 10.04 18.60 0.85
N ALA A 379 11.11 19.38 0.70
CA ALA A 379 11.65 19.71 -0.63
C ALA A 379 12.61 18.66 -1.21
N ASP A 380 13.22 17.82 -0.36
CA ASP A 380 14.28 16.88 -0.75
C ASP A 380 13.78 15.44 -0.90
N GLY A 381 12.68 15.25 -1.65
CA GLY A 381 12.13 13.94 -1.99
C GLY A 381 10.70 13.72 -1.52
N SER A 382 10.39 12.52 -1.04
CA SER A 382 9.05 12.16 -0.55
C SER A 382 9.00 12.11 0.97
N GLN A 383 7.85 12.50 1.52
CA GLN A 383 7.54 12.40 2.95
C GLN A 383 6.22 11.67 3.15
N ILE A 384 6.22 10.69 4.03
CA ILE A 384 5.03 9.86 4.32
C ILE A 384 4.80 9.88 5.83
N VAL A 385 3.66 10.42 6.26
CA VAL A 385 3.16 10.31 7.63
C VAL A 385 2.83 8.85 7.92
N LEU A 386 3.41 8.34 9.00
CA LEU A 386 3.25 6.96 9.45
C LEU A 386 2.19 6.86 10.54
N ASP A 387 2.16 7.84 11.45
CA ASP A 387 1.38 7.78 12.67
C ASP A 387 1.22 9.17 13.31
N VAL A 388 0.08 9.38 13.96
CA VAL A 388 -0.25 10.62 14.67
C VAL A 388 -0.75 10.27 16.07
N LYS A 389 -0.25 10.98 17.07
CA LYS A 389 -0.68 10.84 18.47
C LYS A 389 -0.49 12.16 19.21
N ASP A 390 -1.55 12.71 19.80
CA ASP A 390 -1.49 13.95 20.60
C ASP A 390 -0.79 15.11 19.86
N ASP A 391 -1.13 15.32 18.59
CA ASP A 391 -0.51 16.30 17.66
C ASP A 391 1.01 16.12 17.43
N LEU A 392 1.60 15.02 17.87
CA LEU A 392 2.88 14.56 17.38
C LEU A 392 2.66 13.79 16.08
N VAL A 393 3.39 14.20 15.05
CA VAL A 393 3.36 13.59 13.73
C VAL A 393 4.68 12.86 13.52
N LEU A 394 4.60 11.55 13.33
CA LEU A 394 5.72 10.70 12.96
C LEU A 394 5.66 10.44 11.46
N ALA A 395 6.76 10.70 10.76
CA ALA A 395 6.87 10.51 9.33
C ALA A 395 8.19 9.85 8.95
N LEU A 396 8.25 9.31 7.75
CA LEU A 396 9.50 8.96 7.08
C LEU A 396 9.82 9.96 5.98
N ARG A 397 11.11 10.14 5.71
CA ARG A 397 11.65 10.92 4.60
C ARG A 397 12.62 10.08 3.79
N ARG A 398 12.62 10.30 2.49
CA ARG A 398 13.42 9.52 1.54
C ARG A 398 13.58 10.25 0.22
N ASN A 399 14.67 9.95 -0.47
CA ASN A 399 14.83 10.28 -1.87
C ASN A 399 15.63 9.17 -2.60
N PHE A 400 15.90 9.34 -3.89
CA PHE A 400 16.62 8.34 -4.69
C PHE A 400 18.05 8.04 -4.20
N LEU A 401 18.66 8.96 -3.45
CA LEU A 401 20.07 8.87 -3.02
C LEU A 401 20.20 8.60 -1.52
N VAL A 402 19.17 8.91 -0.75
CA VAL A 402 19.13 8.79 0.70
C VAL A 402 17.98 7.85 1.09
N PRO A 403 18.29 6.67 1.66
CA PRO A 403 17.31 5.74 2.21
C PRO A 403 16.41 6.36 3.29
N ASP A 404 15.39 5.60 3.69
CA ASP A 404 14.39 6.04 4.66
C ASP A 404 15.02 6.53 5.98
N SER A 405 14.61 7.70 6.45
CA SER A 405 14.87 8.19 7.80
C SER A 405 13.57 8.55 8.53
N LEU A 406 13.49 8.24 9.82
CA LEU A 406 12.39 8.63 10.68
C LEU A 406 12.55 10.07 11.15
N VAL A 407 11.46 10.82 11.11
CA VAL A 407 11.36 12.18 11.64
C VAL A 407 10.09 12.34 12.48
N ILE A 408 10.15 13.22 13.47
CA ILE A 408 8.99 13.59 14.29
C ILE A 408 8.89 15.11 14.43
N GLY A 409 7.69 15.62 14.59
CA GLY A 409 7.46 17.02 14.92
C GLY A 409 6.09 17.25 15.54
N LYS A 410 5.91 18.40 16.19
CA LYS A 410 4.60 18.86 16.65
C LYS A 410 3.88 19.52 15.48
N LEU A 411 2.61 19.20 15.28
CA LEU A 411 1.83 19.68 14.16
C LEU A 411 1.89 21.21 13.99
N ALA A 412 1.68 21.96 15.07
CA ALA A 412 1.73 23.42 15.07
C ALA A 412 3.07 24.01 14.60
N GLN A 413 4.18 23.30 14.82
CA GLN A 413 5.52 23.71 14.40
C GLN A 413 5.80 23.29 12.94
N ILE A 414 5.28 22.14 12.53
CA ILE A 414 5.38 21.62 11.17
C ILE A 414 4.63 22.53 10.18
N VAL A 415 3.46 23.05 10.56
CA VAL A 415 2.64 23.90 9.68
C VAL A 415 2.98 25.39 9.78
N SER A 416 3.97 25.77 10.60
CA SER A 416 4.28 27.18 10.81
C SER A 416 4.84 27.83 9.54
N GLY A 417 4.46 29.09 9.28
CA GLY A 417 4.92 29.85 8.11
C GLY A 417 6.42 30.14 8.06
N ASN A 418 7.18 29.74 9.09
CA ASN A 418 8.64 29.87 9.19
C ASN A 418 9.39 28.60 8.72
N GLY A 419 8.69 27.69 8.03
CA GLY A 419 9.22 26.41 7.58
C GLY A 419 8.92 25.27 8.54
N ALA A 420 8.65 24.09 7.99
CA ALA A 420 8.25 22.93 8.75
C ALA A 420 9.39 22.43 9.67
N GLN A 421 9.18 22.50 10.99
CA GLN A 421 10.17 22.02 11.95
C GLN A 421 9.99 20.54 12.24
N TRP A 422 10.97 19.75 11.79
CA TRP A 422 11.05 18.32 11.99
C TRP A 422 12.37 17.95 12.65
N THR A 423 12.34 16.96 13.54
CA THR A 423 13.53 16.41 14.18
C THR A 423 13.80 15.00 13.68
N GLU A 424 15.04 14.73 13.29
CA GLU A 424 15.48 13.41 12.85
C GLU A 424 15.61 12.46 14.04
N LEU A 425 14.96 11.30 13.95
CA LEU A 425 14.99 10.26 14.98
C LEU A 425 15.97 9.13 14.67
N THR A 426 16.24 8.90 13.39
CA THR A 426 17.26 7.94 12.93
C THR A 426 18.30 8.66 12.10
N PRO A 427 19.58 8.27 12.20
CA PRO A 427 20.62 8.84 11.36
C PRO A 427 20.32 8.55 9.88
N LYS A 428 20.67 9.49 9.01
CA LYS A 428 20.67 9.26 7.56
C LYS A 428 21.69 8.18 7.24
N ILE A 429 21.30 7.25 6.36
CA ILE A 429 22.21 6.24 5.83
C ILE A 429 22.87 6.83 4.59
N GLU A 430 24.19 6.99 4.62
CA GLU A 430 24.94 7.35 3.43
C GLU A 430 25.18 6.12 2.57
N VAL A 431 25.10 6.30 1.25
CA VAL A 431 25.40 5.25 0.26
C VAL A 431 26.60 5.73 -0.56
N PRO A 432 27.84 5.40 -0.16
CA PRO A 432 29.05 5.92 -0.80
C PRO A 432 29.10 5.65 -2.31
N GLU A 433 28.52 4.54 -2.77
CA GLU A 433 28.46 4.17 -4.18
C GLU A 433 27.55 5.08 -5.02
N LEU A 434 26.78 5.98 -4.39
CA LEU A 434 25.98 7.02 -5.04
C LEU A 434 26.62 8.40 -4.96
N ALA A 435 27.82 8.53 -4.37
CA ALA A 435 28.55 9.78 -4.34
C ALA A 435 28.76 10.33 -5.77
N GLY A 436 28.36 11.58 -6.00
CA GLY A 436 28.40 12.22 -7.32
C GLY A 436 27.18 11.96 -8.21
N SER A 437 26.23 11.14 -7.76
CA SER A 437 24.92 11.01 -8.42
C SER A 437 24.00 12.17 -8.03
N THR A 438 23.05 12.47 -8.90
CA THR A 438 22.00 13.47 -8.69
C THR A 438 20.69 12.99 -9.30
N PHE A 439 19.59 13.64 -8.94
CA PHE A 439 18.30 13.45 -9.59
C PHE A 439 17.73 14.79 -10.06
N ARG A 440 17.00 14.79 -11.17
CA ARG A 440 16.30 15.96 -11.71
C ARG A 440 14.91 15.56 -12.16
N TYR A 441 13.93 16.37 -11.77
CA TYR A 441 12.57 16.25 -12.28
C TYR A 441 12.48 16.93 -13.63
N LEU A 442 11.91 16.24 -14.61
CA LEU A 442 11.70 16.72 -15.97
C LEU A 442 10.20 16.92 -16.15
N ASP A 443 9.74 18.16 -16.15
CA ASP A 443 8.38 18.50 -16.58
C ASP A 443 8.37 18.59 -18.11
N LEU A 444 7.52 17.77 -18.75
CA LEU A 444 7.51 17.57 -20.19
C LEU A 444 6.15 17.95 -20.76
N VAL A 445 6.16 18.47 -22.00
CA VAL A 445 4.96 18.87 -22.73
C VAL A 445 4.88 18.08 -24.02
N ALA A 446 3.90 17.21 -24.13
CA ALA A 446 3.61 16.45 -25.34
C ALA A 446 3.24 17.38 -26.50
N SER A 447 3.66 17.01 -27.71
CA SER A 447 3.40 17.78 -28.92
C SER A 447 1.95 17.70 -29.41
N GLU A 448 1.19 16.71 -28.94
CA GLU A 448 -0.16 16.39 -29.43
C GLU A 448 -1.03 15.84 -28.29
N GLY A 449 -2.35 16.03 -28.39
CA GLY A 449 -3.35 15.50 -27.47
C GLY A 449 -3.95 16.56 -26.52
N GLU A 450 -5.10 16.24 -25.94
CA GLU A 450 -5.84 17.13 -25.02
C GLU A 450 -5.15 17.28 -23.66
N VAL A 451 -4.41 16.25 -23.23
CA VAL A 451 -3.51 16.31 -22.07
C VAL A 451 -2.09 16.51 -22.59
N GLY A 452 -1.55 17.71 -22.36
CA GLY A 452 -0.20 18.08 -22.80
C GLY A 452 0.89 17.71 -21.78
N ASP A 453 0.62 17.81 -20.49
CA ASP A 453 1.67 17.71 -19.47
C ASP A 453 1.91 16.26 -19.03
N PHE A 454 3.18 15.87 -18.92
CA PHE A 454 3.64 14.64 -18.28
C PHE A 454 5.02 14.86 -17.65
N ASN A 455 5.63 13.82 -17.06
CA ASN A 455 6.90 14.00 -16.38
C ASN A 455 7.83 12.79 -16.47
N ALA A 456 9.10 13.03 -16.21
CA ALA A 456 10.10 12.00 -16.04
C ALA A 456 11.09 12.41 -14.96
N ILE A 457 11.93 11.47 -14.53
CA ILE A 457 12.96 11.71 -13.54
C ILE A 457 14.28 11.20 -14.09
N TYR A 458 15.25 12.09 -14.23
CA TYR A 458 16.62 11.73 -14.53
C TYR A 458 17.34 11.37 -13.22
N LEU A 459 18.01 10.22 -13.21
CA LEU A 459 18.97 9.79 -12.18
C LEU A 459 20.31 9.54 -12.86
N GLY A 460 21.39 10.13 -12.37
CA GLY A 460 22.70 9.92 -12.99
C GLY A 460 23.75 10.86 -12.44
N PRO A 461 24.94 10.93 -13.06
CA PRO A 461 25.95 11.89 -12.67
C PRO A 461 25.45 13.33 -12.90
N SER A 462 25.96 14.27 -12.09
CA SER A 462 25.72 15.70 -12.26
C SER A 462 26.59 16.35 -13.35
N ALA A 463 27.68 15.70 -13.74
CA ALA A 463 28.57 16.06 -14.84
C ALA A 463 29.37 14.83 -15.29
N GLY A 464 29.88 14.84 -16.52
CA GLY A 464 30.74 13.78 -17.04
C GLY A 464 31.27 14.10 -18.43
N ASP A 465 32.14 13.23 -18.93
CA ASP A 465 32.64 13.31 -20.31
C ASP A 465 31.51 13.03 -21.32
N ASP A 466 31.49 13.82 -22.38
CA ASP A 466 30.50 13.73 -23.45
C ASP A 466 30.39 12.30 -24.02
N GLN A 467 29.15 11.84 -24.19
CA GLN A 467 28.81 10.56 -24.80
C GLN A 467 29.49 9.34 -24.12
N LYS A 468 29.76 9.36 -22.81
CA LYS A 468 30.36 8.21 -22.10
C LYS A 468 29.36 7.38 -21.29
N VAL A 469 28.28 7.97 -20.81
CA VAL A 469 27.37 7.37 -19.83
C VAL A 469 26.25 6.61 -20.56
N PRO A 470 26.11 5.28 -20.37
CA PRO A 470 24.97 4.53 -20.89
C PRO A 470 23.68 4.92 -20.13
N LEU A 471 22.55 4.92 -20.83
CA LEU A 471 21.25 5.31 -20.28
C LEU A 471 20.28 4.13 -20.24
N ILE A 472 19.66 3.90 -19.08
CA ILE A 472 18.53 2.99 -18.92
C ILE A 472 17.23 3.79 -18.97
N VAL A 473 16.34 3.45 -19.90
CA VAL A 473 15.00 4.01 -19.99
C VAL A 473 14.05 3.07 -19.30
N TRP A 474 13.35 3.58 -18.29
CA TRP A 474 12.56 2.77 -17.40
C TRP A 474 11.14 3.34 -17.23
N PRO A 475 10.16 2.89 -18.02
CA PRO A 475 8.74 3.16 -17.77
C PRO A 475 8.19 2.26 -16.65
N HIS A 476 7.31 2.79 -15.81
CA HIS A 476 6.68 2.01 -14.75
C HIS A 476 5.56 1.08 -15.29
N GLY A 477 5.26 0.04 -14.51
CA GLY A 477 4.08 -0.81 -14.70
C GLY A 477 2.79 -0.14 -14.22
N GLY A 478 1.65 -0.83 -14.37
CA GLY A 478 0.33 -0.29 -14.04
C GLY A 478 -0.68 -0.67 -15.11
N PRO A 479 -1.09 0.26 -15.99
CA PRO A 479 -0.39 1.49 -16.37
C PRO A 479 -0.57 2.67 -15.41
N HIS A 480 -1.56 2.63 -14.54
CA HIS A 480 -1.87 3.74 -13.64
C HIS A 480 -1.05 3.61 -12.36
N SER A 481 0.19 4.07 -12.41
CA SER A 481 1.12 4.19 -11.28
C SER A 481 2.02 5.40 -11.50
N ALA A 482 3.04 5.58 -10.67
CA ALA A 482 4.05 6.61 -10.86
C ALA A 482 5.36 6.21 -10.17
N PHE A 483 6.48 6.50 -10.81
CA PHE A 483 7.74 6.66 -10.08
C PHE A 483 7.65 7.92 -9.23
N ALA A 484 7.94 7.76 -7.95
CA ALA A 484 8.06 8.84 -6.99
C ALA A 484 9.47 8.85 -6.39
N ASN A 485 9.87 9.98 -5.81
CA ASN A 485 11.20 10.18 -5.28
C ASN A 485 11.38 9.43 -3.96
N TYR A 486 11.87 8.20 -4.06
CA TYR A 486 12.23 7.34 -2.95
C TYR A 486 13.37 6.41 -3.34
N PHE A 487 14.04 5.84 -2.35
CA PHE A 487 15.18 4.98 -2.58
C PHE A 487 14.75 3.68 -3.28
N ILE A 488 15.27 3.43 -4.49
CA ILE A 488 15.03 2.22 -5.28
C ILE A 488 16.36 1.47 -5.37
N LEU A 489 16.42 0.27 -4.78
CA LEU A 489 17.65 -0.52 -4.70
C LEU A 489 18.24 -0.82 -6.08
N GLU A 490 17.41 -1.17 -7.05
CA GLU A 490 17.82 -1.43 -8.42
C GLU A 490 18.37 -0.17 -9.10
N ALA A 491 17.76 1.00 -8.88
CA ALA A 491 18.25 2.26 -9.41
C ALA A 491 19.62 2.61 -8.80
N ALA A 492 19.76 2.45 -7.48
CA ALA A 492 21.02 2.63 -6.78
C ALA A 492 22.11 1.70 -7.37
N LEU A 493 21.80 0.42 -7.60
CA LEU A 493 22.73 -0.51 -8.22
C LEU A 493 23.18 -0.05 -9.61
N PHE A 494 22.25 0.37 -10.47
CA PHE A 494 22.59 0.82 -11.82
C PHE A 494 23.44 2.10 -11.81
N LEU A 495 23.12 3.07 -10.94
CA LEU A 495 23.91 4.28 -10.73
C LEU A 495 25.35 3.93 -10.29
N SER A 496 25.50 3.05 -9.30
CA SER A 496 26.80 2.58 -8.81
C SER A 496 27.62 1.81 -9.86
N LEU A 497 26.98 1.30 -10.90
CA LEU A 497 27.61 0.63 -12.03
C LEU A 497 27.91 1.58 -13.20
N GLY A 498 27.60 2.88 -13.06
CA GLY A 498 27.90 3.93 -14.03
C GLY A 498 26.83 4.12 -15.11
N TYR A 499 25.61 3.65 -14.88
CA TYR A 499 24.47 3.95 -15.76
C TYR A 499 23.75 5.19 -15.26
N ALA A 500 23.27 6.01 -16.19
CA ALA A 500 22.17 6.93 -15.92
C ALA A 500 20.84 6.22 -16.15
N ILE A 501 19.77 6.79 -15.61
CA ILE A 501 18.41 6.26 -15.67
C ILE A 501 17.45 7.41 -15.97
N VAL A 502 16.49 7.18 -16.85
CA VAL A 502 15.29 8.03 -16.97
C VAL A 502 14.10 7.18 -16.56
N LEU A 503 13.51 7.52 -15.42
CA LEU A 503 12.24 6.97 -14.94
C LEU A 503 11.10 7.75 -15.61
N VAL A 504 10.23 7.08 -16.35
CA VAL A 504 9.19 7.74 -17.15
C VAL A 504 7.83 7.62 -16.49
N ASN A 505 7.17 8.76 -16.26
CA ASN A 505 5.76 8.88 -15.88
C ASN A 505 4.98 9.46 -17.08
N TYR A 506 4.55 8.58 -17.99
CA TYR A 506 3.80 8.93 -19.19
C TYR A 506 2.39 9.46 -18.88
N ARG A 507 1.70 10.06 -19.85
CA ARG A 507 0.29 10.41 -19.65
C ARG A 507 -0.52 9.15 -19.41
N GLY A 508 -1.26 9.12 -18.29
CA GLY A 508 -1.85 7.91 -17.72
C GLY A 508 -1.31 7.57 -16.32
N SER A 509 -0.13 8.09 -15.97
CA SER A 509 0.44 7.98 -14.63
C SER A 509 -0.39 8.74 -13.59
N ILE A 510 -0.42 8.24 -12.36
CA ILE A 510 -1.10 8.91 -11.24
C ILE A 510 -0.33 10.15 -10.76
N GLY A 511 -0.98 10.99 -9.96
CA GLY A 511 -0.35 12.18 -9.37
C GLY A 511 -0.29 13.40 -10.31
N SER A 512 -0.90 13.34 -11.50
CA SER A 512 -0.92 14.45 -12.46
C SER A 512 -2.34 14.94 -12.83
N GLY A 513 -3.34 14.60 -12.01
CA GLY A 513 -4.75 14.88 -12.27
C GLY A 513 -5.48 13.71 -12.92
N ASN A 514 -6.77 13.55 -12.62
CA ASN A 514 -7.59 12.46 -13.14
C ASN A 514 -7.68 12.45 -14.67
N ASP A 515 -7.71 13.62 -15.32
CA ASP A 515 -7.77 13.75 -16.78
C ASP A 515 -6.56 13.08 -17.45
N SER A 516 -5.37 13.14 -16.81
CA SER A 516 -4.17 12.44 -17.30
C SER A 516 -4.34 10.92 -17.20
N VAL A 517 -4.92 10.42 -16.11
CA VAL A 517 -5.18 8.99 -15.91
C VAL A 517 -6.17 8.46 -16.96
N GLU A 518 -7.28 9.16 -17.16
CA GLU A 518 -8.32 8.80 -18.14
C GLU A 518 -7.82 8.93 -19.59
N PHE A 519 -6.90 9.86 -19.86
CA PHE A 519 -6.40 10.11 -21.21
C PHE A 519 -5.74 8.89 -21.85
N LEU A 520 -5.12 8.00 -21.07
CA LEU A 520 -4.44 6.82 -21.61
C LEU A 520 -5.41 5.74 -22.11
N LEU A 521 -6.68 5.75 -21.68
CA LEU A 521 -7.67 4.76 -22.09
C LEU A 521 -7.81 4.70 -23.61
N GLY A 522 -7.66 3.50 -24.17
CA GLY A 522 -7.70 3.24 -25.61
C GLY A 522 -6.49 3.77 -26.40
N LYS A 523 -5.43 4.26 -25.75
CA LYS A 523 -4.25 4.88 -26.39
C LYS A 523 -2.91 4.25 -26.04
N ILE A 524 -2.93 3.10 -25.37
CA ILE A 524 -1.74 2.36 -24.95
C ILE A 524 -0.93 1.88 -26.17
N GLY A 525 0.39 1.76 -26.02
CA GLY A 525 1.29 1.34 -27.11
C GLY A 525 1.52 2.41 -28.17
N THR A 526 0.93 3.60 -28.02
CA THR A 526 1.09 4.74 -28.92
C THR A 526 1.47 6.01 -28.17
N THR A 527 0.60 6.50 -27.30
CA THR A 527 0.80 7.77 -26.59
C THR A 527 1.88 7.63 -25.53
N ASP A 528 1.75 6.62 -24.67
CA ASP A 528 2.72 6.26 -23.65
C ASP A 528 4.10 5.89 -24.22
N VAL A 529 4.15 5.28 -25.41
CA VAL A 529 5.38 5.03 -26.17
C VAL A 529 6.03 6.33 -26.64
N ARG A 530 5.26 7.27 -27.21
CA ARG A 530 5.77 8.58 -27.64
C ARG A 530 6.30 9.39 -26.46
N ASP A 531 5.59 9.37 -25.33
CA ASP A 531 6.00 10.04 -24.10
C ASP A 531 7.35 9.49 -23.61
N CYS A 532 7.55 8.15 -23.65
CA CYS A 532 8.84 7.54 -23.34
C CYS A 532 9.97 8.01 -24.28
N ILE A 533 9.72 8.06 -25.59
CA ILE A 533 10.72 8.50 -26.57
C ILE A 533 11.08 9.97 -26.37
N GLN A 534 10.08 10.82 -26.13
CA GLN A 534 10.28 12.23 -25.85
C GLN A 534 11.10 12.43 -24.56
N SER A 535 10.84 11.66 -23.50
CA SER A 535 11.67 11.70 -22.28
C SER A 535 13.14 11.38 -22.56
N VAL A 536 13.41 10.40 -23.43
CA VAL A 536 14.78 10.05 -23.84
C VAL A 536 15.44 11.18 -24.62
N GLU A 537 14.72 11.78 -25.56
CA GLU A 537 15.25 12.87 -26.40
C GLU A 537 15.55 14.13 -25.59
N VAL A 538 14.66 14.48 -24.65
CA VAL A 538 14.92 15.59 -23.72
C VAL A 538 16.11 15.29 -22.82
N ALA A 539 16.23 14.08 -22.27
CA ALA A 539 17.39 13.72 -21.46
C ALA A 539 18.70 13.78 -22.25
N LEU A 540 18.75 13.21 -23.46
CA LEU A 540 19.95 13.27 -24.32
C LEU A 540 20.34 14.70 -24.68
N LYS A 541 19.36 15.59 -24.86
CA LYS A 541 19.59 17.01 -25.13
C LYS A 541 20.11 17.77 -23.91
N GLU A 542 19.58 17.48 -22.72
CA GLU A 542 19.96 18.16 -21.48
C GLU A 542 21.31 17.70 -20.92
N TYR A 543 21.66 16.42 -21.12
CA TYR A 543 22.81 15.79 -20.46
C TYR A 543 23.81 15.26 -21.51
N PRO A 544 24.81 16.05 -21.93
CA PRO A 544 25.70 15.73 -23.06
C PRO A 544 26.61 14.51 -22.83
N TRP A 545 26.81 14.12 -21.56
CA TRP A 545 27.53 12.90 -21.19
C TRP A 545 26.75 11.61 -21.51
N LEU A 546 25.43 11.68 -21.72
CA LEU A 546 24.63 10.52 -22.09
C LEU A 546 24.93 10.08 -23.52
N ASN A 547 25.16 8.78 -23.71
CA ASN A 547 25.51 8.22 -25.01
C ASN A 547 24.26 7.69 -25.74
N GLU A 548 23.88 8.35 -26.83
CA GLU A 548 22.72 7.97 -27.66
C GLU A 548 22.84 6.58 -28.31
N ASN A 549 24.06 6.04 -28.42
CA ASN A 549 24.33 4.71 -28.95
C ASN A 549 24.37 3.62 -27.86
N LYS A 550 24.15 3.97 -26.59
CA LYS A 550 24.16 3.05 -25.44
C LYS A 550 22.88 3.16 -24.60
N LEU A 551 21.74 3.02 -25.27
CA LEU A 551 20.42 3.02 -24.64
C LEU A 551 19.98 1.58 -24.31
N ALA A 552 19.47 1.36 -23.11
CA ALA A 552 18.86 0.10 -22.68
C ALA A 552 17.44 0.34 -22.18
N LEU A 553 16.55 -0.63 -22.39
CA LEU A 553 15.19 -0.62 -21.89
C LEU A 553 15.05 -1.57 -20.69
N CYS A 554 14.34 -1.13 -19.65
CA CYS A 554 13.94 -1.96 -18.52
C CYS A 554 12.49 -1.65 -18.14
N GLY A 555 11.64 -2.65 -17.98
CA GLY A 555 10.25 -2.43 -17.59
C GLY A 555 9.54 -3.73 -17.22
N GLY A 556 8.50 -3.65 -16.39
CA GLY A 556 7.68 -4.82 -16.08
C GLY A 556 6.19 -4.54 -15.99
N SER A 557 5.37 -5.59 -16.13
CA SER A 557 3.91 -5.46 -16.33
C SER A 557 3.62 -4.53 -17.52
N HIS A 558 2.82 -3.45 -17.36
CA HIS A 558 2.65 -2.43 -18.42
C HIS A 558 3.97 -1.80 -18.88
N GLY A 559 4.95 -1.65 -17.98
CA GLY A 559 6.31 -1.23 -18.37
C GLY A 559 7.00 -2.28 -19.26
N GLY A 560 6.69 -3.56 -19.07
CA GLY A 560 7.12 -4.68 -19.91
C GLY A 560 6.48 -4.63 -21.30
N PHE A 561 5.18 -4.32 -21.35
CA PHE A 561 4.46 -4.01 -22.58
C PHE A 561 5.10 -2.82 -23.32
N LEU A 562 5.41 -1.73 -22.60
CA LEU A 562 6.04 -0.55 -23.16
C LEU A 562 7.43 -0.83 -23.73
N VAL A 563 8.30 -1.57 -23.02
CA VAL A 563 9.64 -1.88 -23.56
C VAL A 563 9.59 -2.84 -24.74
N ALA A 564 8.56 -3.69 -24.85
CA ALA A 564 8.30 -4.48 -26.04
C ALA A 564 7.87 -3.59 -27.22
N HIS A 565 6.94 -2.66 -27.00
CA HIS A 565 6.53 -1.68 -28.02
C HIS A 565 7.67 -0.76 -28.45
N LEU A 566 8.46 -0.23 -27.51
CA LEU A 566 9.62 0.63 -27.79
C LEU A 566 10.67 -0.10 -28.62
N SER A 567 10.95 -1.36 -28.31
CA SER A 567 11.92 -2.15 -29.08
C SER A 567 11.41 -2.55 -30.47
N GLY A 568 10.11 -2.85 -30.61
CA GLY A 568 9.51 -3.15 -31.91
C GLY A 568 9.35 -1.94 -32.83
N GLN A 569 8.98 -0.77 -32.28
CA GLN A 569 8.74 0.46 -33.05
C GLN A 569 10.03 1.25 -33.34
N TYR A 570 11.08 1.07 -32.52
CA TYR A 570 12.38 1.74 -32.67
C TYR A 570 13.54 0.72 -32.63
N PRO A 571 13.60 -0.24 -33.57
CA PRO A 571 14.47 -1.41 -33.51
C PRO A 571 15.98 -1.09 -33.44
N ASP A 572 16.41 0.05 -33.98
CA ASP A 572 17.83 0.42 -34.02
C ASP A 572 18.29 1.26 -32.79
N LYS A 573 17.33 1.82 -32.03
CA LYS A 573 17.59 2.82 -30.97
C LYS A 573 18.13 2.17 -29.70
N PHE A 574 17.61 1.01 -29.30
CA PHE A 574 17.94 0.36 -28.02
C PHE A 574 18.85 -0.86 -28.21
N LYS A 575 19.90 -0.98 -27.39
CA LYS A 575 20.91 -2.06 -27.49
C LYS A 575 20.64 -3.25 -26.57
N SER A 576 19.73 -3.09 -25.61
CA SER A 576 19.30 -4.16 -24.71
C SER A 576 17.87 -3.89 -24.25
N VAL A 577 17.09 -4.96 -24.06
CA VAL A 577 15.69 -4.90 -23.62
C VAL A 577 15.48 -5.92 -22.51
N VAL A 578 15.04 -5.44 -21.35
CA VAL A 578 14.67 -6.28 -20.20
C VAL A 578 13.18 -6.09 -19.93
N ALA A 579 12.39 -7.06 -20.37
CA ALA A 579 10.94 -7.12 -20.16
C ALA A 579 10.61 -8.12 -19.05
N ARG A 580 10.05 -7.65 -17.93
CA ARG A 580 9.71 -8.47 -16.74
C ARG A 580 8.19 -8.67 -16.63
N ASN A 581 7.72 -9.90 -16.68
CA ASN A 581 6.27 -10.22 -16.65
C ASN A 581 5.48 -9.32 -17.62
N PRO A 582 5.88 -9.22 -18.90
CA PRO A 582 5.29 -8.26 -19.83
C PRO A 582 3.91 -8.74 -20.31
N VAL A 583 3.11 -7.80 -20.79
CA VAL A 583 1.99 -8.11 -21.69
C VAL A 583 2.51 -7.94 -23.13
N ILE A 584 2.59 -9.04 -23.88
CA ILE A 584 3.04 -9.03 -25.29
C ILE A 584 1.95 -9.47 -26.27
N ASP A 585 0.81 -9.91 -25.74
CA ASP A 585 -0.40 -10.26 -26.48
C ASP A 585 -1.61 -9.82 -25.65
N VAL A 586 -2.17 -8.66 -25.97
CA VAL A 586 -3.33 -8.09 -25.26
C VAL A 586 -4.59 -8.91 -25.53
N ALA A 587 -4.70 -9.56 -26.69
CA ALA A 587 -5.89 -10.34 -27.04
C ALA A 587 -6.07 -11.54 -26.10
N SER A 588 -4.99 -12.28 -25.83
CA SER A 588 -5.04 -13.41 -24.89
C SER A 588 -5.20 -12.97 -23.43
N MET A 589 -4.84 -11.75 -23.06
CA MET A 589 -5.00 -11.23 -21.69
C MET A 589 -6.46 -11.35 -21.20
N SER A 590 -7.43 -11.05 -22.07
CA SER A 590 -8.87 -11.10 -21.75
C SER A 590 -9.39 -12.46 -21.28
N ILE A 591 -8.67 -13.54 -21.60
CA ILE A 591 -9.07 -14.93 -21.28
C ILE A 591 -8.18 -15.59 -20.22
N ILE A 592 -6.96 -15.09 -19.98
CA ILE A 592 -6.01 -15.72 -19.04
C ILE A 592 -5.71 -14.87 -17.80
N SER A 593 -5.95 -13.57 -17.85
CA SER A 593 -5.68 -12.68 -16.72
C SER A 593 -6.81 -12.75 -15.69
N ASP A 594 -6.41 -12.67 -14.42
CA ASP A 594 -7.26 -12.35 -13.28
C ASP A 594 -7.74 -10.88 -13.27
N ILE A 595 -7.26 -10.04 -14.20
CA ILE A 595 -7.67 -8.66 -14.44
C ILE A 595 -7.98 -8.48 -15.95
N PRO A 596 -9.06 -9.08 -16.46
CA PRO A 596 -9.37 -9.07 -17.89
C PRO A 596 -10.04 -7.77 -18.36
N ASP A 597 -10.47 -6.90 -17.45
CA ASP A 597 -11.38 -5.78 -17.69
C ASP A 597 -10.69 -4.43 -17.91
N TRP A 598 -9.42 -4.45 -18.31
CA TRP A 598 -8.65 -3.26 -18.65
C TRP A 598 -8.67 -2.93 -20.15
#